data_AF-A0A7W5H6Z6-F1
#
_entry.id   AF-A0A7W5H6Z6-F1
#
_cell.length_a   1.000
_cell.length_b   1.000
_cell.length_c   1.000
_cell.angle_alpha   90.00
_cell.angle_beta   90.00
_cell.angle_gamma   90.00
#
_symmetry.space_group_name_H-M   'P 1'
#
loop_
_entity.id
_entity.type
_entity.pdbx_description
1 polymer ?
#
loop_
_entity_poly.entity_id
_entity_poly.type
_entity_poly.pdbx_seq_one_letter_code
_entity_poly.pdbx_strand_id
1 'polypeptide(L)'
;MTHKLIELTSLVSPHASVLRIRMTSGQFNSPDHLPERNAVEFAVSAKYLPVEGDGRCACDVSVKVRTTDNSEESEESEETGLQILANYEVLFSIEGEHEQEAIEAFARLNGVFTAWPYMREFTQSCTCRMDLPPLTLPLVTAPAIANHLSKDEDVDIPAIE
;
A
#
# COMPACT_ATOMS: atom_id res chain seq x y z
N MET A 1 5.65 -16.83 -9.06
CA MET A 1 6.34 -15.57 -8.67
C MET A 1 6.18 -15.28 -7.18
N THR A 2 4.97 -15.34 -6.61
CA THR A 2 4.68 -15.10 -5.17
C THR A 2 5.56 -15.88 -4.19
N HIS A 3 5.83 -17.17 -4.46
CA HIS A 3 6.66 -18.01 -3.59
C HIS A 3 8.11 -17.54 -3.50
N LYS A 4 8.71 -17.11 -4.62
CA LYS A 4 10.09 -16.62 -4.68
C LYS A 4 10.24 -15.31 -3.88
N LEU A 5 9.26 -14.41 -3.98
CA LEU A 5 9.28 -13.13 -3.26
C LEU A 5 9.30 -13.34 -1.73
N ILE A 6 8.45 -14.25 -1.23
CA ILE A 6 8.36 -14.55 0.21
C ILE A 6 9.64 -15.23 0.69
N GLU A 7 10.18 -16.17 -0.09
CA GLU A 7 11.42 -16.87 0.23
C GLU A 7 12.60 -15.89 0.35
N LEU A 8 12.81 -15.04 -0.66
CA LEU A 8 13.85 -14.02 -0.65
C LEU A 8 13.70 -13.03 0.52
N THR A 9 12.46 -12.62 0.80
CA THR A 9 12.17 -11.74 1.94
C THR A 9 12.57 -12.37 3.27
N SER A 10 12.40 -13.70 3.41
CA SER A 10 12.68 -14.43 4.64
C SER A 10 14.18 -14.51 4.96
N LEU A 11 15.05 -14.34 3.96
CA LEU A 11 16.51 -14.29 4.15
C LEU A 11 16.95 -13.01 4.85
N VAL A 12 16.31 -11.87 4.54
CA VAL A 12 16.70 -10.55 5.04
C VAL A 12 15.95 -10.17 6.31
N SER A 13 14.70 -10.62 6.46
CA SER A 13 13.81 -10.18 7.54
C SER A 13 14.38 -10.33 8.97
N PRO A 14 15.12 -11.40 9.33
CA PRO A 14 15.73 -11.53 10.65
C PRO A 14 16.82 -10.50 10.95
N HIS A 15 17.40 -9.89 9.92
CA HIS A 15 18.52 -8.94 10.00
C HIS A 15 18.07 -7.49 9.76
N ALA A 16 16.78 -7.27 9.55
CA ALA A 16 16.24 -5.97 9.23
C ALA A 16 15.48 -5.37 10.42
N SER A 17 15.62 -4.06 10.58
CA SER A 17 14.85 -3.27 11.55
C SER A 17 14.22 -2.07 10.86
N VAL A 18 12.99 -1.74 11.24
CA VAL A 18 12.31 -0.52 10.78
C VAL A 18 12.93 0.66 11.53
N LEU A 19 13.53 1.60 10.80
CA LEU A 19 14.06 2.83 11.38
C LEU A 19 13.01 3.94 11.41
N ARG A 20 12.23 4.06 10.33
CA ARG A 20 11.26 5.13 10.17
C ARG A 20 10.17 4.75 9.19
N ILE A 21 8.97 5.26 9.44
CA ILE A 21 7.90 5.35 8.46
C ILE A 21 7.35 6.77 8.48
N ARG A 22 7.04 7.32 7.31
CA ARG A 22 6.29 8.58 7.17
C ARG A 22 5.31 8.51 6.03
N MET A 23 4.17 9.17 6.16
CA MET A 23 3.34 9.52 5.01
C MET A 23 3.98 10.73 4.32
N THR A 24 4.22 10.64 3.02
CA THR A 24 4.79 11.73 2.21
C THR A 24 3.71 12.53 1.51
N SER A 25 2.61 11.89 1.13
CA SER A 25 1.40 12.56 0.64
C SER A 25 0.15 11.75 0.96
N GLY A 26 -0.97 12.45 1.02
CA GLY A 26 -2.30 11.88 1.20
C GLY A 26 -3.32 12.71 0.43
N GLN A 27 -4.18 12.05 -0.33
CA GLN A 27 -5.28 12.67 -1.06
C GLN A 27 -6.55 11.87 -0.84
N PHE A 28 -7.67 12.55 -0.82
CA PHE A 28 -8.98 11.91 -0.80
C PHE A 28 -9.96 12.71 -1.63
N ASN A 29 -10.84 11.99 -2.30
CA ASN A 29 -12.00 12.54 -2.97
C ASN A 29 -13.23 11.82 -2.44
N SER A 30 -14.22 12.58 -1.98
CA SER A 30 -15.48 12.03 -1.49
C SER A 30 -16.60 12.43 -2.43
N PRO A 31 -17.50 11.50 -2.78
CA PRO A 31 -18.79 11.88 -3.32
C PRO A 31 -19.65 12.54 -2.22
N ASP A 32 -20.71 13.25 -2.64
CA ASP A 32 -21.70 13.82 -1.71
C ASP A 32 -22.46 12.72 -0.95
N HIS A 33 -22.60 11.54 -1.55
CA HIS A 33 -23.27 10.38 -0.99
C HIS A 33 -22.51 9.09 -1.32
N LEU A 34 -22.29 8.24 -0.32
CA LEU A 34 -21.82 6.87 -0.55
C LEU A 34 -23.02 5.92 -0.74
N PRO A 35 -22.97 5.01 -1.73
CA PRO A 35 -23.96 3.94 -1.84
C PRO A 35 -24.06 3.12 -0.55
N GLU A 36 -25.24 2.57 -0.24
CA GLU A 36 -25.42 1.72 0.94
C GLU A 36 -24.63 0.40 0.86
N ARG A 37 -24.33 -0.06 -0.36
CA ARG A 37 -23.52 -1.26 -0.64
C ARG A 37 -22.32 -0.91 -1.49
N ASN A 38 -21.17 -0.79 -0.84
CA ASN A 38 -19.90 -0.56 -1.51
C ASN A 38 -19.03 -1.80 -1.45
N ALA A 39 -18.47 -2.20 -2.59
CA ALA A 39 -17.28 -3.03 -2.59
C ALA A 39 -16.08 -2.13 -2.34
N VAL A 40 -15.15 -2.61 -1.50
CA VAL A 40 -13.91 -1.88 -1.17
C VAL A 40 -12.78 -2.56 -1.90
N GLU A 41 -12.21 -1.84 -2.85
CA GLU A 41 -11.06 -2.28 -3.62
C GLU A 41 -9.83 -1.50 -3.18
N PHE A 42 -8.69 -2.18 -3.13
CA PHE A 42 -7.41 -1.52 -2.90
C PHE A 42 -6.35 -2.03 -3.85
N ALA A 43 -5.51 -1.11 -4.28
CA ALA A 43 -4.30 -1.38 -5.04
C ALA A 43 -3.10 -0.89 -4.24
N VAL A 44 -2.01 -1.64 -4.33
CA VAL A 44 -0.75 -1.33 -3.66
C VAL A 44 0.38 -1.48 -4.67
N SER A 45 1.24 -0.46 -4.75
CA SER A 45 2.54 -0.57 -5.40
C SER A 45 3.65 -0.31 -4.37
N ALA A 46 4.80 -0.94 -4.59
CA ALA A 46 5.95 -0.77 -3.74
C ALA A 46 7.22 -0.74 -4.58
N LYS A 47 7.97 0.36 -4.44
CA LYS A 47 9.23 0.59 -5.15
C LYS A 47 10.38 0.61 -4.16
N TYR A 48 11.39 -0.21 -4.42
CA TYR A 48 12.65 -0.14 -3.71
C TYR A 48 13.42 1.12 -4.11
N LEU A 49 13.96 1.82 -3.11
CA LEU A 49 14.83 2.97 -3.29
C LEU A 49 16.18 2.65 -2.62
N PRO A 50 17.28 2.56 -3.39
CA PRO A 50 18.60 2.38 -2.82
C PRO A 50 18.97 3.64 -2.02
N VAL A 51 19.52 3.43 -0.82
CA VAL A 51 20.10 4.49 0.00
C VAL A 51 21.60 4.31 -0.05
N GLU A 52 22.34 5.34 -0.46
CA GLU A 52 23.81 5.28 -0.47
C GLU A 52 24.33 5.17 0.97
N GLY A 53 25.11 4.12 1.25
CA GLY A 53 25.79 3.90 2.52
C GLY A 53 24.97 3.19 3.62
N ASP A 54 25.70 2.71 4.63
CA ASP A 54 25.22 2.29 5.96
C ASP A 54 24.18 1.16 6.06
N GLY A 55 24.07 0.30 5.03
CA GLY A 55 23.18 -0.87 5.08
C GLY A 55 21.70 -0.50 5.19
N ARG A 56 21.30 0.66 4.66
CA ARG A 56 19.91 1.11 4.68
C ARG A 56 19.23 0.87 3.35
N CYS A 57 17.92 0.66 3.40
CA CYS A 57 17.08 0.72 2.22
C CYS A 57 15.78 1.46 2.50
N ALA A 58 15.26 2.13 1.48
CA ALA A 58 13.97 2.77 1.53
C ALA A 58 12.98 2.04 0.61
N CYS A 59 11.70 2.13 0.94
CA CYS A 59 10.62 1.69 0.09
C CYS A 59 9.54 2.76 0.03
N ASP A 60 9.21 3.17 -1.18
CA ASP A 60 8.02 3.98 -1.46
C ASP A 60 6.84 3.03 -1.65
N VAL A 61 5.80 3.22 -0.85
CA VAL A 61 4.58 2.44 -0.88
C VAL A 61 3.42 3.37 -1.21
N SER A 62 2.74 3.08 -2.31
CA SER A 62 1.53 3.80 -2.69
C SER A 62 0.33 2.89 -2.51
N VAL A 63 -0.68 3.39 -1.80
CA VAL A 63 -1.94 2.67 -1.61
C VAL A 63 -3.08 3.53 -2.14
N LYS A 64 -3.94 2.89 -2.93
CA LYS A 64 -5.14 3.48 -3.50
C LYS A 64 -6.34 2.65 -3.08
N VAL A 65 -7.29 3.28 -2.40
CA VAL A 65 -8.56 2.68 -1.97
C VAL A 65 -9.67 3.32 -2.79
N ARG A 66 -10.57 2.49 -3.32
CA ARG A 66 -11.75 2.91 -4.06
C ARG A 66 -12.98 2.16 -3.57
N THR A 67 -14.11 2.85 -3.52
CA THR A 67 -15.41 2.21 -3.41
C THR A 67 -16.07 2.14 -4.77
N THR A 68 -16.62 0.98 -5.12
CA THR A 68 -17.45 0.79 -6.30
C THR A 68 -18.89 0.51 -5.87
N ASP A 69 -19.85 1.12 -6.57
CA ASP A 69 -21.25 0.78 -6.38
C ASP A 69 -21.51 -0.61 -6.95
N ASN A 70 -22.15 -1.47 -6.16
CA ASN A 70 -22.47 -2.84 -6.53
C ASN A 70 -23.95 -2.98 -6.96
N SER A 71 -24.62 -1.85 -7.26
CA SER A 71 -25.97 -1.82 -7.81
C SER A 71 -25.95 -2.25 -9.29
N GLU A 72 -26.87 -3.14 -9.67
CA GLU A 72 -26.96 -3.72 -11.03
C GLU A 72 -27.45 -2.70 -12.09
N GLU A 73 -27.69 -1.43 -11.73
CA GLU A 73 -28.33 -0.41 -12.59
C GLU A 73 -27.38 0.65 -13.18
N SER A 74 -26.07 0.58 -12.92
CA SER A 74 -25.15 1.66 -13.34
C SER A 74 -24.25 1.25 -14.52
N GLU A 75 -24.83 1.17 -15.72
CA GLU A 75 -24.06 1.31 -16.96
C GLU A 75 -23.74 2.81 -17.15
N GLU A 76 -22.45 3.18 -17.20
CA GLU A 76 -21.91 4.53 -17.56
C GLU A 76 -21.71 5.62 -16.49
N SER A 77 -21.44 5.32 -15.21
CA SER A 77 -20.96 6.36 -14.26
C SER A 77 -19.53 6.10 -13.78
N GLU A 78 -18.53 6.70 -14.43
CA GLU A 78 -17.12 6.61 -14.02
C GLU A 78 -16.77 7.41 -12.74
N GLU A 79 -17.69 8.19 -12.18
CA GLU A 79 -17.35 9.19 -11.14
C GLU A 79 -18.34 9.23 -9.98
N THR A 80 -18.25 8.33 -8.98
CA THR A 80 -18.87 8.57 -7.65
C THR A 80 -18.39 7.60 -6.55
N GLY A 81 -17.12 7.19 -6.58
CA GLY A 81 -16.53 6.39 -5.50
C GLY A 81 -15.71 7.25 -4.54
N LEU A 82 -15.75 6.95 -3.24
CA LEU A 82 -14.72 7.42 -2.32
C LEU A 82 -13.37 6.94 -2.84
N GLN A 83 -12.42 7.86 -2.99
CA GLN A 83 -11.05 7.55 -3.34
C GLN A 83 -10.13 8.08 -2.25
N ILE A 84 -9.22 7.23 -1.76
CA ILE A 84 -8.17 7.63 -0.82
C ILE A 84 -6.84 7.13 -1.37
N LEU A 85 -5.91 8.05 -1.56
CA LEU A 85 -4.53 7.75 -1.93
C LEU A 85 -3.61 8.17 -0.81
N ALA A 86 -2.61 7.34 -0.53
CA ALA A 86 -1.53 7.72 0.37
C ALA A 86 -0.21 7.12 -0.11
N ASN A 87 0.84 7.93 0.01
CA ASN A 87 2.21 7.52 -0.22
C ASN A 87 2.95 7.47 1.10
N TYR A 88 3.68 6.38 1.33
CA TYR A 88 4.51 6.18 2.49
C TYR A 88 5.93 5.93 2.06
N GLU A 89 6.86 6.45 2.85
CA GLU A 89 8.27 6.10 2.74
C GLU A 89 8.65 5.34 4.02
N VAL A 90 9.13 4.11 3.83
CA VAL A 90 9.62 3.23 4.90
C VAL A 90 11.12 3.07 4.78
N LEU A 91 11.84 3.37 5.86
CA LEU A 91 13.30 3.23 5.94
C LEU A 91 13.65 2.05 6.85
N PHE A 92 14.46 1.14 6.33
CA PHE A 92 15.00 0.00 7.06
C PHE A 92 16.51 0.13 7.24
N SER A 93 17.02 -0.45 8.33
CA SER A 93 18.43 -0.86 8.44
C SER A 93 18.51 -2.37 8.27
N ILE A 94 19.51 -2.83 7.53
CA ILE A 94 19.80 -4.23 7.28
C ILE A 94 21.22 -4.51 7.76
N GLU A 95 21.35 -5.49 8.65
CA GLU A 95 22.64 -5.96 9.13
C GLU A 95 23.21 -7.05 8.22
N GLY A 96 24.52 -6.98 7.96
CA GLY A 96 25.24 -7.95 7.14
C GLY A 96 25.10 -7.71 5.63
N GLU A 97 25.76 -8.58 4.86
CA GLU A 97 25.72 -8.57 3.41
C GLU A 97 24.64 -9.52 2.91
N HIS A 98 23.75 -9.01 2.04
CA HIS A 98 22.67 -9.78 1.42
C HIS A 98 22.65 -9.50 -0.08
N GLU A 99 22.14 -10.45 -0.85
CA GLU A 99 21.97 -10.24 -2.29
C GLU A 99 20.97 -9.11 -2.57
N GLN A 100 21.27 -8.29 -3.57
CA GLN A 100 20.43 -7.15 -3.94
C GLN A 100 18.99 -7.57 -4.25
N GLU A 101 18.79 -8.72 -4.90
CA GLU A 101 17.46 -9.26 -5.20
C GLU A 101 16.68 -9.57 -3.91
N ALA A 102 17.36 -10.06 -2.87
CA ALA A 102 16.75 -10.37 -1.57
C ALA A 102 16.38 -9.07 -0.82
N ILE A 103 17.24 -8.06 -0.87
CA ILE A 103 16.99 -6.73 -0.27
C ILE A 103 15.79 -6.07 -0.95
N GLU A 104 15.72 -6.11 -2.28
CA GLU A 104 14.61 -5.54 -3.03
C GLU A 104 13.29 -6.26 -2.74
N ALA A 105 13.30 -7.60 -2.75
CA ALA A 105 12.14 -8.42 -2.39
C ALA A 105 11.64 -8.08 -0.97
N PHE A 106 12.59 -8.02 -0.01
CA PHE A 106 12.31 -7.66 1.36
C PHE A 106 11.68 -6.26 1.46
N ALA A 107 12.30 -5.25 0.84
CA ALA A 107 11.88 -3.86 0.94
C ALA A 107 10.47 -3.68 0.37
N ARG A 108 10.15 -4.30 -0.77
CA ARG A 108 8.83 -4.22 -1.40
C ARG A 108 7.76 -4.89 -0.54
N LEU A 109 8.00 -6.11 -0.06
CA LEU A 109 7.00 -6.85 0.72
C LEU A 109 6.82 -6.26 2.14
N ASN A 110 7.92 -6.03 2.86
CA ASN A 110 7.86 -5.47 4.21
C ASN A 110 7.52 -3.99 4.22
N GLY A 111 7.87 -3.24 3.17
CA GLY A 111 7.43 -1.85 3.01
C GLY A 111 5.91 -1.76 3.09
N VAL A 112 5.21 -2.52 2.26
CA VAL A 112 3.74 -2.59 2.29
C VAL A 112 3.23 -3.08 3.64
N PHE A 113 3.79 -4.19 4.15
CA PHE A 113 3.32 -4.77 5.40
C PHE A 113 3.46 -3.80 6.59
N THR A 114 4.55 -3.03 6.61
CA THR A 114 4.83 -1.99 7.62
C THR A 114 3.93 -0.77 7.45
N ALA A 115 3.66 -0.36 6.21
CA ALA A 115 2.80 0.78 5.91
C ALA A 115 1.31 0.47 6.09
N TRP A 116 0.91 -0.80 5.97
CA TRP A 116 -0.50 -1.18 5.95
C TRP A 116 -1.28 -0.71 7.19
N PRO A 117 -0.83 -0.93 8.46
CA PRO A 117 -1.56 -0.44 9.62
C PRO A 117 -1.81 1.08 9.61
N TYR A 118 -0.85 1.87 9.10
CA TYR A 118 -0.98 3.32 8.97
C TYR A 118 -2.02 3.68 7.90
N MET A 119 -2.02 2.96 6.78
CA MET A 119 -3.06 3.14 5.76
C MET A 119 -4.46 2.76 6.26
N ARG A 120 -4.57 1.68 7.06
CA ARG A 120 -5.84 1.28 7.68
C ARG A 120 -6.39 2.39 8.58
N GLU A 121 -5.55 2.96 9.46
CA GLU A 121 -5.95 4.05 10.34
C GLU A 121 -6.28 5.31 9.55
N PHE A 122 -5.45 5.69 8.57
CA PHE A 122 -5.67 6.87 7.75
C PHE A 122 -7.01 6.80 7.01
N THR A 123 -7.33 5.64 6.42
CA THR A 123 -8.60 5.39 5.73
C THR A 123 -9.80 5.55 6.67
N GLN A 124 -9.71 4.95 7.86
CA GLN A 124 -10.76 5.06 8.88
C GLN A 124 -10.91 6.51 9.35
N SER A 125 -9.80 7.20 9.59
CA SER A 125 -9.76 8.58 10.07
C SER A 125 -10.29 9.57 9.02
N CYS A 126 -9.99 9.35 7.74
CA CYS A 126 -10.56 10.12 6.63
C CYS A 126 -12.07 9.94 6.56
N THR A 127 -12.57 8.70 6.53
CA THR A 127 -14.01 8.44 6.41
C THR A 127 -14.81 9.02 7.57
N CYS A 128 -14.34 8.88 8.81
CA CYS A 128 -14.94 9.54 9.96
C CYS A 128 -14.98 11.07 9.83
N ARG A 129 -13.92 11.70 9.29
CA ARG A 129 -13.85 13.16 9.10
C ARG A 129 -14.72 13.68 7.96
N MET A 130 -15.09 12.81 7.02
CA MET A 130 -16.02 13.10 5.92
C MET A 130 -17.47 12.81 6.30
N ASP A 131 -17.76 12.48 7.57
CA ASP A 131 -19.08 12.06 8.04
C ASP A 131 -19.63 10.83 7.29
N LEU A 132 -18.72 10.00 6.78
CA LEU A 132 -19.04 8.74 6.12
C LEU A 132 -18.99 7.58 7.13
N PRO A 133 -19.68 6.46 6.86
CA PRO A 133 -19.51 5.24 7.64
C PRO A 133 -18.02 4.86 7.76
N PRO A 134 -17.51 4.55 8.97
CA PRO A 134 -16.09 4.25 9.15
C PRO A 134 -15.63 3.08 8.28
N LEU A 135 -14.74 3.36 7.32
CA LEU A 135 -14.18 2.34 6.45
C LEU A 135 -12.92 1.76 7.08
N THR A 136 -12.96 0.48 7.43
CA THR A 136 -11.81 -0.25 7.96
C THR A 136 -11.31 -1.23 6.92
N LEU A 137 -10.10 -0.99 6.40
CA LEU A 137 -9.44 -1.90 5.45
C LEU A 137 -9.19 -3.29 6.08
N PRO A 138 -9.17 -4.37 5.27
CA PRO A 138 -8.94 -5.72 5.79
C PRO A 138 -7.53 -5.88 6.36
N LEU A 139 -7.31 -6.93 7.13
CA LEU A 139 -5.96 -7.36 7.47
C LEU A 139 -5.33 -8.02 6.24
N VAL A 140 -4.06 -7.73 6.00
CA VAL A 140 -3.30 -8.33 4.89
C VAL A 140 -2.32 -9.35 5.42
N THR A 141 -2.10 -10.39 4.62
CA THR A 141 -1.05 -11.38 4.84
C THR A 141 0.06 -11.17 3.80
N ALA A 142 1.27 -11.66 4.09
CA ALA A 142 2.36 -11.61 3.13
C ALA A 142 1.98 -12.24 1.75
N PRO A 143 1.30 -13.40 1.69
CA PRO A 143 0.79 -13.93 0.41
C PRO A 143 -0.19 -13.00 -0.31
N ALA A 144 -1.09 -12.32 0.41
CA ALA A 144 -2.04 -11.39 -0.19
C ALA A 144 -1.29 -10.20 -0.81
N ILE A 145 -0.39 -9.56 -0.07
CA ILE A 145 0.43 -8.45 -0.59
C ILE A 145 1.25 -8.89 -1.80
N ALA A 146 1.92 -10.03 -1.71
CA ALA A 146 2.76 -10.54 -2.79
C ALA A 146 1.96 -10.77 -4.08
N ASN A 147 0.69 -11.17 -3.98
CA ASN A 147 -0.20 -11.28 -5.14
C ASN A 147 -0.58 -9.91 -5.73
N HIS A 148 -0.77 -8.88 -4.89
CA HIS A 148 -1.03 -7.52 -5.37
C HIS A 148 0.21 -6.89 -6.04
N LEU A 149 1.42 -7.10 -5.48
CA LEU A 149 2.68 -6.62 -6.06
C LEU A 149 3.04 -7.31 -7.38
N SER A 150 2.55 -8.54 -7.63
CA SER A 150 2.77 -9.22 -8.91
C SER A 150 1.90 -8.71 -10.05
N LYS A 151 0.92 -7.84 -9.76
CA LYS A 151 0.01 -7.24 -10.74
C LYS A 151 0.41 -5.82 -11.14
N ASP A 152 1.68 -5.44 -10.95
CA ASP A 152 2.26 -4.09 -11.19
C ASP A 152 2.14 -3.55 -12.64
N GLU A 153 1.44 -4.22 -13.56
CA GLU A 153 1.09 -3.67 -14.88
C GLU A 153 -0.24 -2.88 -14.77
N ASP A 154 -0.15 -1.55 -14.59
CA ASP A 154 -1.25 -0.57 -14.73
C ASP A 154 -2.08 -0.20 -13.49
N VAL A 155 -1.46 0.00 -12.32
CA VAL A 155 -2.08 0.90 -11.34
C VAL A 155 -1.56 2.31 -11.59
N ASP A 156 -2.29 3.08 -12.41
CA ASP A 156 -2.10 4.52 -12.55
C ASP A 156 -2.41 5.19 -11.20
N ILE A 157 -1.38 5.23 -10.36
CA ILE A 157 -1.32 6.04 -9.16
C ILE A 157 -0.67 7.34 -9.63
N PRO A 158 -1.46 8.41 -9.85
CA PRO A 158 -0.89 9.65 -10.31
C PRO A 158 0.21 10.08 -9.33
N ALA A 159 1.35 10.47 -9.87
CA ALA A 159 2.34 11.20 -9.10
C ALA A 159 1.64 12.46 -8.58
N ILE A 160 1.48 12.53 -7.27
CA ILE A 160 0.92 13.70 -6.61
C ILE A 160 2.02 14.77 -6.69
N GLU A 161 1.84 15.78 -7.54
CA GLU A 161 2.71 16.97 -7.65
C GLU A 161 2.88 17.71 -6.32
#